data_AF-V4TET9-F1
#
_entry.id   AF-V4TET9-F1
#
_cell.length_a   1.000
_cell.length_b   1.000
_cell.length_c   1.000
_cell.angle_alpha   90.00
_cell.angle_beta   90.00
_cell.angle_gamma   90.00
#
_symmetry.space_group_name_H-M   'P 1'
#
loop_
_entity.id
_entity.type
_entity.pdbx_description
1 polymer ?
#
loop_
_entity_poly.entity_id
_entity_poly.type
_entity_poly.pdbx_seq_one_letter_code
_entity_poly.pdbx_strand_id
1 'polypeptide(L)'
;LEIEDSCEASDLEKRKAATAIDNILSVLTHYSQLTGRLVCGKRCSLPGMGFISSSLYISLGRIKQSFVLIDPHLPAMPMVYASDAFLKLTGAQIFTKITRIA
;
A
#
# COMPACT_ATOMS: atom_id res chain seq x y z
N LEU A 1 26.80 -5.35 11.59
CA LEU A 1 25.79 -6.42 11.66
C LEU A 1 24.62 -5.80 12.41
N GLU A 2 23.70 -5.16 11.69
CA GLU A 2 22.52 -4.55 12.31
C GLU A 2 21.58 -5.69 12.70
N ILE A 3 21.33 -5.82 14.00
CA ILE A 3 20.35 -6.77 14.51
C ILE A 3 18.99 -6.11 14.23
N GLU A 4 18.35 -6.56 13.15
CA GLU A 4 16.95 -6.31 12.90
C GLU A 4 16.16 -7.05 13.98
N ASP A 5 15.92 -6.40 15.11
CA ASP A 5 15.08 -6.92 16.18
C ASP A 5 13.63 -7.00 15.66
N SER A 6 13.26 -8.16 15.09
CA SER A 6 11.89 -8.43 14.69
C SER A 6 11.01 -8.47 15.94
N CYS A 7 10.21 -7.42 16.15
CA CYS A 7 9.20 -7.38 17.20
C CYS A 7 8.06 -8.33 16.82
N GLU A 8 8.13 -9.58 17.29
CA GLU A 8 7.07 -10.57 17.11
C GLU A 8 6.09 -10.57 18.29
N ALA A 9 4.81 -10.36 17.99
CA ALA A 9 3.75 -10.45 18.99
C ALA A 9 3.53 -11.90 19.45
N SER A 10 3.20 -12.09 20.73
CA SER A 10 2.87 -13.40 21.28
C SER A 10 1.61 -14.00 20.65
N ASP A 11 1.47 -15.33 20.66
CA ASP A 11 0.26 -16.02 20.15
C ASP A 11 -1.02 -15.58 20.85
N LEU A 12 -0.93 -15.23 22.13
CA LEU A 12 -2.05 -14.70 22.91
C LEU A 12 -2.49 -13.33 22.37
N GLU A 13 -1.55 -12.44 22.10
CA GLU A 13 -1.82 -11.12 21.50
C GLU A 13 -2.40 -11.27 20.09
N LYS A 14 -1.82 -12.16 19.27
CA LYS A 14 -2.32 -12.49 17.93
C LYS A 14 -3.77 -12.97 17.98
N ARG A 15 -4.09 -13.90 18.89
CA ARG A 15 -5.46 -14.43 19.07
C ARG A 15 -6.42 -13.35 19.58
N LYS A 16 -6.02 -12.56 20.57
CA LYS A 16 -6.83 -11.46 21.11
C LYS A 16 -7.16 -10.42 20.04
N ALA A 17 -6.18 -10.08 19.19
CA ALA A 17 -6.37 -9.18 18.07
C ALA A 17 -7.36 -9.76 17.03
N ALA A 18 -7.22 -11.04 16.68
CA ALA A 18 -8.14 -11.71 15.75
C ALA A 18 -9.59 -11.68 16.27
N THR A 19 -9.81 -12.04 17.54
CA THR A 19 -11.13 -11.99 18.17
C THR A 19 -11.71 -10.58 18.21
N ALA A 20 -10.90 -9.57 18.51
CA ALA A 20 -11.35 -8.17 18.50
C ALA A 20 -11.81 -7.73 17.10
N ILE A 21 -11.07 -8.12 16.06
CA ILE A 21 -11.43 -7.82 14.66
C ILE A 21 -12.75 -8.51 14.28
N ASP A 22 -12.92 -9.79 14.61
CA ASP A 22 -14.15 -10.53 14.30
C ASP A 22 -15.38 -9.91 14.97
N ASN A 23 -15.25 -9.49 16.24
CA ASN A 23 -16.33 -8.81 16.95
C ASN A 23 -16.73 -7.50 16.27
N ILE A 24 -15.74 -6.68 15.85
CA ILE A 24 -16.00 -5.43 15.14
C ILE A 24 -16.69 -5.71 13.79
N LEU A 25 -16.17 -6.65 13.02
CA LEU A 25 -16.74 -7.04 11.73
C LEU A 25 -18.16 -7.54 11.86
N SER A 26 -18.46 -8.32 12.90
CA SER A 26 -19.82 -8.80 13.19
C SER A 26 -20.78 -7.63 13.40
N VAL A 27 -20.42 -6.67 14.26
CA VAL A 27 -21.23 -5.47 14.52
C VAL A 27 -21.41 -4.65 13.24
N LEU A 28 -20.34 -4.38 12.51
CA LEU A 28 -20.40 -3.63 11.26
C LEU A 28 -21.24 -4.34 10.19
N THR A 29 -21.14 -5.67 10.10
CA THR A 29 -21.94 -6.48 9.17
C THR A 29 -23.41 -6.38 9.50
N HIS A 30 -23.78 -6.46 10.78
CA HIS A 30 -25.16 -6.29 11.22
C HIS A 30 -25.72 -4.91 10.84
N TYR A 31 -24.98 -3.82 11.11
CA TYR A 31 -25.42 -2.47 10.72
C TYR A 31 -25.39 -2.23 9.20
N SER A 32 -24.50 -2.90 8.46
CA SER A 32 -24.41 -2.78 7.01
C SER A 32 -25.66 -3.27 6.29
N GLN A 33 -26.30 -4.32 6.80
CA GLN A 33 -27.55 -4.86 6.26
C GLN A 33 -28.68 -3.82 6.33
N LEU A 34 -28.68 -2.99 7.36
CA LEU A 34 -29.68 -1.93 7.55
C LEU A 34 -29.44 -0.70 6.66
N THR A 35 -28.20 -0.51 6.18
CA THR A 35 -27.78 0.69 5.44
C THR A 35 -27.46 0.42 3.97
N GLY A 36 -27.52 -0.84 3.53
CA GLY A 36 -27.24 -1.25 2.15
C GLY A 36 -25.75 -1.19 1.75
N ARG A 37 -24.82 -1.00 2.70
CA ARG A 37 -23.39 -0.83 2.45
C ARG A 37 -22.57 -2.02 2.96
N LEU A 38 -22.42 -3.07 2.15
CA LEU A 38 -21.70 -4.30 2.52
C LEU A 38 -20.28 -4.02 3.04
N VAL A 39 -19.90 -4.69 4.14
CA VAL A 39 -18.54 -4.70 4.67
C VAL A 39 -17.87 -6.05 4.38
N CYS A 40 -16.55 -6.06 4.14
CA CYS A 40 -15.78 -7.26 3.89
C CYS A 40 -14.85 -7.55 5.08
N GLY A 41 -14.88 -8.78 5.59
CA GLY A 41 -14.01 -9.23 6.68
C GLY A 41 -12.59 -9.61 6.25
N LYS A 42 -12.30 -9.61 4.94
CA LYS A 42 -10.97 -9.88 4.44
C LYS A 42 -10.13 -8.62 4.60
N ARG A 43 -8.97 -8.70 5.26
CA ARG A 43 -7.93 -7.69 5.07
C ARG A 43 -7.62 -7.67 3.58
N CYS A 44 -8.10 -6.66 2.87
CA CYS A 44 -7.66 -6.39 1.52
C CYS A 44 -6.24 -5.84 1.61
N SER A 45 -5.26 -6.67 1.96
CA SER A 45 -3.96 -6.53 1.34
C SER A 45 -4.20 -6.89 -0.12
N LEU A 46 -4.67 -5.92 -0.93
CA LEU A 46 -4.83 -6.14 -2.36
C LEU A 46 -3.42 -6.53 -2.84
N PRO A 47 -3.19 -7.78 -3.26
CA PRO A 47 -1.97 -8.10 -3.96
C PRO A 47 -2.15 -7.42 -5.32
N GLY A 48 -1.61 -6.21 -5.49
CA GLY A 48 -1.66 -5.49 -6.77
C GLY A 48 -2.29 -4.10 -6.79
N MET A 49 -2.61 -3.48 -5.64
CA MET A 49 -2.87 -2.03 -5.65
C MET A 49 -1.52 -1.33 -5.43
N GLY A 50 -0.78 -1.09 -6.51
CA GLY A 50 0.45 -0.27 -6.56
C GLY A 50 0.20 1.21 -6.24
N PHE A 51 -0.72 1.50 -5.32
CA PHE A 51 -1.12 2.83 -4.93
C PHE A 51 -0.37 3.20 -3.66
N ILE A 52 0.50 4.19 -3.81
CA ILE A 52 1.15 4.85 -2.69
C ILE A 52 0.09 5.67 -1.94
N SER A 53 0.01 5.47 -0.62
CA SER A 53 -0.93 6.25 0.21
C SER A 53 -0.63 7.75 0.10
N SER A 54 -1.65 8.60 0.24
CA SER A 54 -1.48 10.04 0.07
C SER A 54 -0.43 10.64 1.02
N SER A 55 -0.36 10.14 2.25
CA SER A 55 0.65 10.59 3.24
C SER A 55 2.07 10.22 2.80
N LEU A 56 2.26 9.03 2.25
CA LEU A 56 3.54 8.57 1.72
C LEU A 56 3.92 9.38 0.48
N TYR A 57 2.97 9.58 -0.45
CA TYR A 57 3.18 10.37 -1.67
C TYR A 57 3.67 11.79 -1.34
N ILE A 58 3.00 12.45 -0.38
CA ILE A 58 3.41 13.78 0.10
C ILE A 58 4.81 13.76 0.71
N SER A 59 5.13 12.71 1.47
CA SER A 59 6.45 12.57 2.11
C SER A 59 7.56 12.38 1.07
N LEU A 60 7.33 11.56 0.05
CA LEU A 60 8.26 11.34 -1.06
C LEU A 60 8.49 12.61 -1.89
N GLY A 61 7.45 13.41 -2.13
CA GLY A 61 7.57 14.68 -2.88
C GLY A 61 8.47 15.73 -2.21
N ARG A 62 8.78 15.58 -0.91
CA ARG A 62 9.67 16.49 -0.18
C ARG A 62 11.15 16.19 -0.44
N ILE A 63 11.48 14.95 -0.79
CA ILE A 63 12.85 14.50 -1.07
C ILE A 63 13.33 15.15 -2.38
N LYS A 64 14.48 15.81 -2.34
CA LYS A 64 15.01 16.58 -3.48
C LYS A 64 15.92 15.77 -4.40
N GLN A 65 16.38 14.60 -3.95
CA GLN A 65 17.20 13.68 -4.73
C GLN A 65 16.38 12.99 -5.83
N SER A 66 17.07 12.57 -6.88
CA SER A 66 16.51 11.75 -7.97
C SER A 66 16.35 10.31 -7.51
N PHE A 67 15.13 9.78 -7.52
CA PHE A 67 14.86 8.38 -7.17
C PHE A 67 13.57 7.87 -7.82
N VAL A 68 13.43 6.54 -7.80
CA VAL A 68 12.31 5.77 -8.33
C VAL A 68 11.95 4.69 -7.31
N LEU A 69 10.67 4.38 -7.17
CA LEU A 69 10.21 3.19 -6.44
C LEU A 69 9.67 2.16 -7.43
N ILE A 70 10.01 0.89 -7.17
CA ILE A 70 9.62 -0.27 -7.97
C ILE A 70 8.90 -1.26 -7.06
N ASP A 71 7.87 -1.92 -7.59
CA ASP A 71 7.20 -3.02 -6.89
C ASP A 71 7.80 -4.38 -7.31
N PRO A 72 8.62 -5.04 -6.45
CA PRO A 72 9.24 -6.32 -6.77
C PRO A 72 8.25 -7.49 -6.78
N HIS A 73 7.04 -7.30 -6.24
CA HIS A 73 6.02 -8.34 -6.16
C HIS A 73 5.12 -8.40 -7.41
N LEU A 74 5.25 -7.44 -8.32
CA LEU A 74 4.57 -7.43 -9.61
C LEU A 74 5.48 -7.98 -10.73
N PRO A 75 4.92 -8.71 -11.72
CA PRO A 75 5.67 -9.13 -12.90
C PRO A 75 6.34 -7.94 -13.60
N ALA A 76 7.59 -8.13 -14.05
CA ALA A 76 8.43 -7.11 -14.66
C ALA A 76 8.85 -5.93 -13.74
N MET A 77 8.49 -5.98 -12.45
CA MET A 77 8.92 -5.00 -11.45
C MET A 77 8.67 -3.55 -11.91
N PRO A 78 7.41 -3.15 -12.08
CA PRO A 78 7.06 -1.85 -12.62
C PRO A 78 7.45 -0.72 -11.67
N MET A 79 7.80 0.42 -12.24
CA MET A 79 7.93 1.68 -11.52
C MET A 79 6.57 2.14 -11.00
N VAL A 80 6.44 2.27 -9.67
CA VAL A 80 5.22 2.76 -9.01
C VAL A 80 5.30 4.23 -8.61
N TYR A 81 6.50 4.81 -8.61
CA TYR A 81 6.71 6.25 -8.36
C TYR A 81 8.02 6.75 -8.94
N ALA A 82 8.01 7.99 -9.42
CA ALA A 82 9.17 8.74 -9.86
C ALA A 82 9.21 10.08 -9.11
N SER A 83 10.37 10.45 -8.56
CA SER A 83 10.52 11.76 -7.94
C SER A 83 10.54 12.88 -8.99
N ASP A 84 10.15 14.09 -8.60
CA ASP A 84 10.19 15.27 -9.48
C ASP A 84 11.60 15.53 -10.04
N ALA A 85 12.64 15.27 -9.25
CA ALA A 85 14.02 15.40 -9.68
C ALA A 85 14.36 14.40 -10.79
N PHE A 86 13.90 13.16 -10.67
CA PHE A 86 14.06 12.14 -11.70
C PHE A 86 13.31 12.51 -12.99
N LEU A 87 12.08 12.99 -12.88
CA LEU A 87 11.27 13.42 -14.04
C LEU A 87 11.88 14.62 -14.77
N LYS A 88 12.49 15.56 -14.03
CA LYS A 88 13.21 16.71 -14.61
C LYS A 88 14.47 16.29 -15.36
N LEU A 89 15.21 15.31 -14.83
CA LEU A 89 16.45 14.81 -15.45
C LEU A 89 16.18 13.97 -16.71
N THR A 90 15.11 13.18 -16.70
CA THR A 90 14.80 12.25 -17.80
C THR A 90 13.95 12.89 -18.90
N GLY A 91 13.41 14.09 -18.65
CA GLY A 91 12.40 14.72 -19.50
C GLY A 91 11.08 13.95 -19.35
N ALA A 92 10.05 14.62 -18.83
CA ALA A 92 8.72 14.05 -18.59
C ALA A 92 8.02 13.37 -19.80
N GLN A 93 8.65 13.36 -20.98
CA GLN A 93 8.17 12.73 -22.22
C GLN A 93 8.41 11.20 -22.27
N ILE A 94 9.28 10.62 -21.43
CA ILE A 94 9.55 9.17 -21.42
C ILE A 94 8.42 8.37 -20.74
N PHE A 95 7.83 8.88 -19.65
CA PHE A 95 6.82 8.15 -18.88
C PHE A 95 5.43 8.16 -19.50
N THR A 96 5.04 9.25 -20.18
CA THR A 96 3.72 9.33 -20.82
C THR A 96 3.56 8.35 -21.99
N LYS A 97 4.66 7.85 -22.58
CA LYS A 97 4.61 6.83 -23.62
C LYS A 97 4.44 5.40 -23.11
N ILE A 98 4.94 5.09 -21.90
CA ILE A 98 4.90 3.72 -21.36
C ILE A 98 3.51 3.37 -20.81
N THR A 99 2.76 4.35 -20.29
CA THR A 99 1.40 4.12 -19.74
C THR A 99 0.29 3.96 -20.81
N ARG A 100 0.59 4.04 -22.12
CA ARG A 100 -0.41 3.86 -23.20
C ARG A 100 -0.31 2.53 -23.97
N ILE A 101 0.61 1.63 -23.61
CA ILE A 101 0.78 0.32 -24.28
C ILE A 101 0.65 -0.86 -23.29
N ALA A 102 -0.02 -0.66 -22.15
CA ALA A 102 -0.44 -1.73 -21.25
C ALA A 102 -1.94 -1.64 -20.99
#